data_AF-A0A1Y5U4J5-F1
#
_entry.id   AF-A0A1Y5U4J5-F1
#
_cell.length_a   1.000
_cell.length_b   1.000
_cell.length_c   1.000
_cell.angle_alpha   90.00
_cell.angle_beta   90.00
_cell.angle_gamma   90.00
#
_symmetry.space_group_name_H-M   'P 1'
#
loop_
_entity.id
_entity.type
_entity.pdbx_description
1 polymer ?
#
loop_
_entity_poly.entity_id
_entity_poly.type
_entity_poly.pdbx_seq_one_letter_code
_entity_poly.pdbx_strand_id
1 'polypeptide(L)'
;MARDMATPDLTGPHWNDALRRELAAARTNGRVGSRIVSETDRVRIWLLDLAPGDRLPFHTHVNDYFWTATSDGRARSRYADGRVVEVDYTAGDTRHHSYGAGESMTHDLENTGDTILSFVTVEFLGGPNPSLL
;
A
#
# COMPACT_ATOMS: atom_id res chain seq x y z
N MET A 1 24.10 11.04 -8.22
CA MET A 1 23.63 11.06 -9.62
C MET A 1 22.16 10.72 -9.59
N ALA A 2 21.28 11.66 -9.97
CA ALA A 2 19.86 11.38 -10.05
C ALA A 2 19.68 10.27 -11.09
N ARG A 3 19.15 9.11 -10.67
CA ARG A 3 18.72 8.09 -11.63
C ARG A 3 17.66 8.75 -12.49
N ASP A 4 17.86 8.73 -13.80
CA ASP A 4 16.86 9.12 -14.77
C ASP A 4 15.66 8.20 -14.55
N MET A 5 14.67 8.68 -13.80
CA MET A 5 13.45 7.93 -13.54
C MET A 5 12.65 8.01 -14.83
N ALA A 6 12.90 7.04 -15.72
CA ALA A 6 12.06 6.82 -16.88
C ALA A 6 10.59 6.92 -16.46
N THR A 7 9.80 7.67 -17.23
CA THR A 7 8.37 7.81 -16.99
C THR A 7 7.76 6.42 -16.83
N PRO A 8 7.04 6.14 -15.73
CA PRO A 8 6.52 4.80 -15.47
C PRO A 8 5.55 4.40 -16.60
N ASP A 9 5.67 3.16 -17.08
CA ASP A 9 4.74 2.61 -18.06
C ASP A 9 3.44 2.19 -17.36
N LEU A 10 2.38 2.96 -17.58
CA LEU A 10 1.04 2.73 -17.04
C LEU A 10 0.07 2.24 -18.13
N THR A 11 0.57 1.69 -19.25
CA THR A 11 -0.24 1.35 -20.43
C THR A 11 -0.77 -0.08 -20.45
N GLY A 12 -0.27 -0.96 -19.59
CA GLY A 12 -0.67 -2.36 -19.52
C GLY A 12 -2.15 -2.60 -19.15
N PRO A 13 -2.63 -3.85 -19.31
CA PRO A 13 -4.06 -4.20 -19.22
C PRO A 13 -4.67 -4.01 -17.82
N HIS A 14 -3.84 -3.86 -16.79
CA HIS A 14 -4.28 -3.61 -15.42
C HIS A 14 -4.55 -2.13 -15.15
N TRP A 15 -4.27 -1.24 -16.09
CA TRP A 15 -4.45 0.19 -15.95
C TRP A 15 -5.64 0.68 -16.77
N ASN A 16 -6.38 1.62 -16.19
CA ASN A 16 -7.39 2.40 -16.91
C ASN A 16 -7.29 3.87 -16.51
N ASP A 17 -8.02 4.74 -17.20
CA ASP A 17 -7.92 6.18 -16.96
C ASP A 17 -8.35 6.60 -15.56
N ALA A 18 -9.29 5.87 -14.94
CA ALA A 18 -9.70 6.15 -13.57
C ALA A 18 -8.56 5.85 -12.57
N LEU A 19 -7.89 4.70 -12.72
CA LEU A 19 -6.74 4.33 -11.89
C LEU A 19 -5.56 5.29 -12.06
N ARG A 20 -5.30 5.74 -13.30
CA ARG A 20 -4.23 6.73 -13.55
C ARG A 20 -4.53 8.08 -12.89
N ARG A 21 -5.80 8.53 -12.93
CA ARG A 21 -6.24 9.74 -12.24
C ARG A 21 -6.17 9.59 -10.72
N GLU A 22 -6.61 8.45 -10.19
CA GLU A 22 -6.54 8.14 -8.76
C GLU A 22 -5.07 8.15 -8.28
N LEU A 23 -4.18 7.47 -9.00
CA LEU A 23 -2.74 7.46 -8.71
C LEU A 23 -2.14 8.87 -8.71
N ALA A 24 -2.50 9.72 -9.67
CA ALA A 24 -2.00 11.09 -9.75
C ALA A 24 -2.37 11.94 -8.51
N ALA A 25 -3.49 11.64 -7.85
CA ALA A 25 -3.95 12.31 -6.64
C ALA A 25 -3.49 11.64 -5.34
N ALA A 26 -2.94 10.42 -5.41
CA ALA A 26 -2.72 9.58 -4.23
C ALA A 26 -1.50 9.95 -3.37
N ARG A 27 -0.60 10.83 -3.84
CA ARG A 27 0.68 11.16 -3.16
C ARG A 27 0.53 11.64 -1.71
N THR A 28 -0.63 12.17 -1.35
CA THR A 28 -0.93 12.66 -0.01
C THR A 28 -1.95 11.81 0.73
N ASN A 29 -2.39 10.68 0.16
CA ASN A 29 -3.36 9.78 0.77
C ASN A 29 -2.65 8.78 1.68
N GLY A 30 -2.68 9.01 2.99
CA GLY A 30 -2.07 8.13 4.00
C GLY A 30 -2.99 7.00 4.49
N ARG A 31 -4.13 6.75 3.85
CA ARG A 31 -5.06 5.68 4.23
C ARG A 31 -4.56 4.31 3.78
N VAL A 32 -3.62 3.75 4.53
CA VAL A 32 -2.98 2.46 4.24
C VAL A 32 -3.78 1.24 4.71
N GLY A 33 -4.99 1.45 5.22
CA GLY A 33 -5.92 0.40 5.63
C GLY A 33 -7.37 0.90 5.69
N SER A 34 -8.28 0.01 6.04
CA SER A 34 -9.72 0.30 6.12
C SER A 34 -10.09 1.11 7.38
N ARG A 35 -9.40 0.87 8.49
CA ARG A 35 -9.65 1.54 9.77
C ARG A 35 -8.39 1.63 10.63
N ILE A 36 -8.23 2.73 11.35
CA ILE A 36 -7.26 2.84 12.45
C ILE A 36 -7.88 2.16 13.68
N VAL A 37 -7.11 1.30 14.35
CA VAL A 37 -7.53 0.61 15.57
C VAL A 37 -6.77 1.05 16.81
N SER A 38 -5.61 1.66 16.63
CA SER A 38 -4.82 2.24 17.71
C SER A 38 -3.88 3.30 17.13
N GLU A 39 -3.69 4.39 17.85
CA GLU A 39 -2.70 5.42 17.52
C GLU A 39 -2.10 5.98 18.81
N THR A 40 -0.77 6.05 18.85
CA THR A 40 0.00 6.65 19.94
C THR A 40 0.95 7.70 19.38
N ASP A 41 1.83 8.24 20.22
CA ASP A 41 2.94 9.09 19.79
C ASP A 41 4.02 8.33 18.97
N ARG A 42 4.05 6.99 19.07
CA ARG A 42 5.08 6.14 18.46
C ARG A 42 4.58 5.30 17.29
N VAL A 43 3.33 4.87 17.31
CA VAL A 43 2.81 3.96 16.28
C VAL A 43 1.36 4.27 15.91
N ARG A 44 1.01 3.96 14.67
CA ARG A 44 -0.37 3.86 14.19
C ARG A 44 -0.63 2.45 13.68
N ILE A 45 -1.73 1.85 14.12
CA ILE A 45 -2.12 0.49 13.74
C ILE A 45 -3.40 0.55 12.89
N TRP A 46 -3.31 -0.02 11.71
CA TRP A 46 -4.43 -0.19 10.79
C TRP A 46 -4.87 -1.64 10.70
N LEU A 47 -6.16 -1.81 10.46
CA LEU A 47 -6.71 -3.04 9.92
C LEU A 47 -7.19 -2.81 8.50
N LEU A 48 -6.98 -3.81 7.66
CA LEU A 48 -7.51 -3.89 6.32
C LEU A 48 -8.26 -5.21 6.19
N ASP A 49 -9.51 -5.15 5.75
CA ASP A 49 -10.28 -6.30 5.31
C ASP A 49 -10.82 -5.97 3.92
N LEU A 50 -10.55 -6.84 2.95
CA LEU A 50 -11.04 -6.72 1.57
C LEU A 50 -11.85 -7.97 1.22
N ALA A 51 -13.13 -7.83 0.88
CA ALA A 51 -13.89 -8.95 0.32
C ALA A 51 -13.36 -9.30 -1.08
N PRO A 52 -13.70 -10.47 -1.63
CA PRO A 52 -13.36 -10.82 -3.01
C PRO A 52 -13.76 -9.72 -4.01
N GLY A 53 -12.78 -9.23 -4.78
CA GLY A 53 -12.97 -8.13 -5.74
C GLY A 53 -12.89 -6.72 -5.14
N ASP A 54 -12.85 -6.57 -3.81
CA ASP A 54 -12.62 -5.26 -3.18
C ASP A 54 -11.18 -4.80 -3.37
N ARG A 55 -10.99 -3.48 -3.27
CA ARG A 55 -9.69 -2.84 -3.43
C ARG A 55 -9.50 -1.72 -2.41
N LEU A 56 -8.33 -1.69 -1.78
CA LEU A 56 -7.82 -0.50 -1.12
C LEU A 56 -7.28 0.45 -2.21
N PRO A 57 -7.82 1.67 -2.36
CA PRO A 57 -7.37 2.62 -3.37
C PRO A 57 -5.89 2.97 -3.25
N PHE A 58 -5.34 3.63 -4.28
CA PHE A 58 -3.96 4.11 -4.23
C PHE A 58 -3.72 4.96 -2.97
N HIS A 59 -2.72 4.56 -2.19
CA HIS A 59 -2.29 5.21 -0.96
C HIS A 59 -0.76 5.24 -0.90
N THR A 60 -0.23 6.13 -0.07
CA THR A 60 1.21 6.43 0.02
C THR A 60 1.74 6.13 1.42
N HIS A 61 2.78 5.31 1.46
CA HIS A 61 3.59 5.08 2.64
C HIS A 61 4.75 6.07 2.67
N VAL A 62 4.94 6.75 3.80
CA VAL A 62 6.07 7.65 4.08
C VAL A 62 6.79 7.31 5.39
N ASN A 63 6.14 6.54 6.24
CA ASN A 63 6.66 6.05 7.52
C ASN A 63 7.28 4.67 7.32
N ASP A 64 8.28 4.34 8.14
CA ASP A 64 8.66 2.94 8.32
C ASP A 64 7.45 2.15 8.81
N TYR A 65 7.26 0.95 8.27
CA TYR A 65 6.12 0.12 8.67
C TYR A 65 6.41 -1.35 8.45
N PHE A 66 5.58 -2.17 9.07
CA PHE A 66 5.42 -3.55 8.65
C PHE A 66 3.95 -3.89 8.58
N TRP A 67 3.65 -4.96 7.86
CA TRP A 67 2.33 -5.57 7.87
C TRP A 67 2.46 -7.07 8.12
N THR A 68 1.41 -7.65 8.68
CA THR A 68 1.22 -9.10 8.78
C THR A 68 -0.12 -9.45 8.14
N ALA A 69 -0.12 -10.38 7.20
CA ALA A 69 -1.34 -10.98 6.67
C ALA A 69 -1.99 -11.82 7.78
N THR A 70 -3.26 -11.57 8.08
CA THR A 70 -4.01 -12.32 9.10
C THR A 70 -4.98 -13.33 8.50
N SER A 71 -5.00 -13.44 7.17
CA SER A 71 -5.69 -14.47 6.41
C SER A 71 -4.81 -14.97 5.26
N ASP A 72 -5.13 -16.14 4.74
CA ASP A 72 -4.67 -16.54 3.42
C ASP A 72 -5.42 -15.71 2.36
N GLY A 73 -4.85 -15.57 1.16
CA GLY A 73 -5.56 -14.93 0.05
C GLY A 73 -4.66 -14.57 -1.11
N ARG A 74 -5.26 -14.10 -2.21
CA ARG A 74 -4.52 -13.65 -3.40
C ARG A 74 -4.82 -12.18 -3.67
N ALA A 75 -3.78 -11.43 -3.98
CA ALA A 75 -3.93 -10.01 -4.28
C ALA A 75 -3.14 -9.57 -5.50
N ARG A 76 -3.54 -8.41 -6.02
CA ARG A 76 -2.81 -7.64 -7.02
C ARG A 76 -2.54 -6.24 -6.50
N SER A 77 -1.28 -5.79 -6.60
CA SER A 77 -0.89 -4.41 -6.36
C SER A 77 -0.34 -3.78 -7.62
N ARG A 78 -0.78 -2.56 -7.91
CA ARG A 78 -0.24 -1.67 -8.93
C ARG A 78 0.56 -0.60 -8.22
N TYR A 79 1.77 -0.35 -8.67
CA TYR A 79 2.70 0.59 -8.05
C TYR A 79 2.85 1.84 -8.93
N ALA A 80 3.17 2.97 -8.30
CA ALA A 80 3.40 4.23 -8.99
C ALA A 80 4.58 4.20 -9.97
N ASP A 81 5.49 3.25 -9.82
CA ASP A 81 6.60 2.99 -10.74
C ASP A 81 6.20 2.14 -11.96
N GLY A 82 4.92 1.81 -12.10
CA GLY A 82 4.35 1.03 -13.20
C GLY A 82 4.36 -0.48 -12.97
N ARG A 83 5.02 -0.98 -11.92
CA ARG A 83 4.97 -2.41 -11.61
C ARG A 83 3.55 -2.85 -11.27
N VAL A 84 3.21 -4.04 -11.71
CA VAL A 84 2.03 -4.77 -11.27
C VAL A 84 2.51 -6.09 -10.70
N VAL A 85 2.13 -6.39 -9.46
CA VAL A 85 2.58 -7.58 -8.73
C VAL A 85 1.37 -8.35 -8.27
N GLU A 86 1.36 -9.66 -8.52
CA GLU A 86 0.40 -10.59 -7.92
C GLU A 86 1.10 -11.41 -6.85
N VAL A 87 0.42 -11.64 -5.74
CA VAL A 87 0.95 -12.36 -4.58
C VAL A 87 -0.13 -13.28 -4.02
N ASP A 88 0.23 -14.53 -3.75
CA ASP A 88 -0.52 -15.42 -2.87
C ASP A 88 0.07 -15.28 -1.46
N TYR A 89 -0.77 -14.93 -0.49
CA TYR A 89 -0.43 -14.73 0.91
C TYR A 89 -0.84 -15.93 1.75
N THR A 90 -0.01 -16.24 2.73
CA THR A 90 -0.33 -17.15 3.84
C THR A 90 -0.48 -16.34 5.13
N ALA A 91 -1.44 -16.70 5.98
CA ALA A 91 -1.60 -16.09 7.29
C ALA A 91 -0.28 -16.17 8.08
N GLY A 92 0.17 -15.03 8.60
CA GLY A 92 1.46 -14.85 9.25
C GLY A 92 2.56 -14.26 8.35
N ASP A 93 2.37 -14.25 7.03
CA ASP A 93 3.29 -13.56 6.11
C ASP A 93 3.48 -12.11 6.57
N THR A 94 4.73 -11.70 6.70
CA THR A 94 5.10 -10.39 7.24
C THR A 94 6.20 -9.78 6.40
N ARG A 95 6.06 -8.49 6.07
CA ARG A 95 7.14 -7.73 5.42
C ARG A 95 7.37 -6.39 6.10
N HIS A 96 8.64 -6.00 6.12
CA HIS A 96 9.13 -4.76 6.70
C HIS A 96 9.57 -3.81 5.59
N HIS A 97 9.28 -2.53 5.79
CA HIS A 97 9.61 -1.46 4.86
C HIS A 97 10.17 -0.28 5.64
N SER A 98 11.23 0.32 5.09
CA SER A 98 11.87 1.52 5.65
C SER A 98 11.99 2.61 4.59
N TYR A 99 11.90 3.86 5.04
CA TYR A 99 11.92 5.05 4.19
C TYR A 99 12.88 6.10 4.74
N GLY A 100 13.83 6.51 3.91
CA GLY A 100 14.65 7.69 4.13
C GLY A 100 13.88 9.00 3.93
N ALA A 101 14.56 10.12 4.20
CA ALA A 101 14.01 11.45 3.98
C ALA A 101 13.64 11.68 2.50
N GLY A 102 12.39 12.06 2.25
CA GLY A 102 11.83 12.27 0.91
C GLY A 102 11.44 10.99 0.17
N GLU A 103 11.71 9.81 0.73
CA GLU A 103 11.30 8.53 0.14
C GLU A 103 9.82 8.24 0.44
N SER A 104 9.15 7.61 -0.51
CA SER A 104 7.76 7.18 -0.36
C SER A 104 7.46 6.06 -1.35
N MET A 105 6.39 5.32 -1.11
CA MET A 105 5.88 4.31 -2.05
C MET A 105 4.38 4.45 -2.15
N THR A 106 3.86 4.51 -3.38
CA THR A 106 2.43 4.59 -3.64
C THR A 106 1.97 3.36 -4.41
N HIS A 107 0.93 2.70 -3.91
CA HIS A 107 0.33 1.53 -4.55
C HIS A 107 -1.14 1.37 -4.16
N ASP A 108 -1.88 0.55 -4.90
CA ASP A 108 -3.16 0.00 -4.50
C ASP A 108 -3.02 -1.46 -4.06
N LEU A 109 -4.10 -2.04 -3.54
CA LEU A 109 -4.18 -3.46 -3.22
C LEU A 109 -5.59 -3.98 -3.52
N GLU A 110 -5.70 -4.87 -4.49
CA GLU A 110 -6.95 -5.50 -4.93
C GLU A 110 -6.95 -6.96 -4.50
N ASN A 111 -8.01 -7.40 -3.83
CA ASN A 111 -8.23 -8.81 -3.54
C ASN A 111 -8.73 -9.52 -4.81
N THR A 112 -7.90 -10.39 -5.38
CA THR A 112 -8.19 -11.16 -6.60
C THR A 112 -8.53 -12.63 -6.29
N GLY A 113 -8.56 -13.00 -5.02
CA GLY A 113 -8.99 -14.31 -4.55
C GLY A 113 -10.50 -14.40 -4.30
N ASP A 114 -10.90 -15.49 -3.66
CA ASP A 114 -12.29 -15.85 -3.35
C ASP A 114 -12.61 -15.84 -1.84
N THR A 115 -11.64 -15.45 -1.01
CA THR A 115 -11.77 -15.30 0.45
C THR A 115 -11.56 -13.85 0.87
N ILE A 116 -11.91 -13.50 2.11
CA ILE A 116 -11.57 -12.19 2.67
C ILE A 116 -10.06 -12.12 2.86
N LEU A 117 -9.45 -11.06 2.32
CA LEU A 117 -8.03 -10.77 2.47
C LEU A 117 -7.83 -9.73 3.59
N SER A 118 -7.12 -10.10 4.64
CA SER A 118 -6.97 -9.30 5.85
C SER A 118 -5.50 -9.04 6.22
N PHE A 119 -5.22 -7.80 6.65
CA PHE A 119 -3.91 -7.39 7.14
C PHE A 119 -4.01 -6.55 8.42
N VAL A 120 -2.99 -6.68 9.26
CA VAL A 120 -2.63 -5.69 10.28
C VAL A 120 -1.41 -4.93 9.78
N THR A 121 -1.48 -3.61 9.74
CA THR A 121 -0.34 -2.74 9.39
C THR A 121 0.03 -1.88 10.58
N VAL A 122 1.32 -1.83 10.93
CA VAL A 122 1.85 -0.97 11.98
C VAL A 122 2.84 0.01 11.37
N GLU A 123 2.47 1.29 11.37
CA GLU A 123 3.35 2.40 11.00
C GLU A 123 4.08 2.93 12.23
N PHE A 124 5.38 3.18 12.10
CA PHE A 124 6.19 3.86 13.12
C PHE A 124 6.20 5.37 12.85
N LEU A 125 5.69 6.14 13.81
CA LEU A 125 5.57 7.59 13.71
C LEU A 125 6.86 8.29 14.15
N GLY A 126 7.02 9.55 13.75
CA GLY A 126 8.20 10.36 14.09
C GLY A 126 9.45 10.03 13.26
N GLY A 127 9.26 9.38 12.11
CA GLY A 127 10.30 9.15 11.12
C GLY A 127 10.79 10.42 10.41
N PRO A 128 11.65 10.29 9.39
CA PRO A 128 12.25 11.42 8.70
C PRO A 128 11.27 12.19 7.79
N ASN A 129 10.05 11.69 7.60
CA ASN A 129 9.02 12.27 6.75
C ASN A 129 7.80 12.69 7.59
N PRO A 130 7.12 13.80 7.25
CA PRO A 130 5.82 14.11 7.85
C PRO A 130 4.82 13.00 7.54
N SER A 131 4.24 12.40 8.58
CA SER A 131 3.24 11.34 8.42
C SER A 131 1.98 11.83 7.69
N LEU A 132 1.38 10.97 6.86
CA LEU A 132 0.16 11.23 6.10
C LEU A 132 -1.09 10.69 6.82
N LEU A 133 -2.28 11.07 6.31
CA LEU A 133 -3.59 10.54 6.72
C LEU A 133 -4.43 10.15 5.51
#